data_AF-A0A9K3IWM6-F1
#
_entry.id   AF-A0A9K3IWM6-F1
#
_cell.length_a   1.000
_cell.length_b   1.000
_cell.length_c   1.000
_cell.angle_alpha   90.00
_cell.angle_beta   90.00
_cell.angle_gamma   90.00
#
_symmetry.space_group_name_H-M   'P 1'
#
loop_
_entity.id
_entity.type
_entity.pdbx_description
1 polymer ?
#
loop_
_entity_poly.entity_id
_entity_poly.type
_entity_poly.pdbx_seq_one_letter_code
_entity_poly.pdbx_strand_id
1 'polypeptide(L)'
;MRGRGVCLIANSILNASELDGVVVALIDASRAVGHRGGYLECVQHVEEVFGHTFDTSHCSVTDQADAELARVEGAYDHLSLPVMDLVMEALKHDDWCARLKAILDPAEMIEVSDEEPAGDDQGGNDSGDDKGDDYGDGNRPE
;
A
#
# COMPACT_ATOMS: atom_id res chain seq x y z
N MET A 1 9.85 -25.73 8.87
CA MET A 1 8.86 -24.62 8.79
C MET A 1 9.40 -23.26 9.27
N ARG A 2 10.72 -22.98 9.28
CA ARG A 2 11.27 -21.69 9.77
C ARG A 2 11.33 -20.55 8.74
N GLY A 3 10.98 -20.79 7.47
CA GLY A 3 11.14 -19.80 6.39
C GLY A 3 9.91 -18.94 6.09
N ARG A 4 8.71 -19.34 6.53
CA ARG A 4 7.46 -18.65 6.17
C ARG A 4 7.31 -17.30 6.88
N GLY A 5 7.68 -17.23 8.16
CA GLY A 5 7.40 -16.03 8.95
C GLY A 5 8.17 -14.78 8.58
N VAL A 6 9.45 -14.90 8.23
CA VAL A 6 10.24 -13.74 7.77
C VAL A 6 9.68 -13.21 6.45
N CYS A 7 9.24 -14.10 5.56
CA CYS A 7 8.60 -13.70 4.30
C CYS A 7 7.26 -12.99 4.54
N LEU A 8 6.47 -13.43 5.52
CA LEU A 8 5.20 -12.76 5.87
C LEU A 8 5.45 -11.34 6.39
N ILE A 9 6.42 -11.15 7.29
CA ILE A 9 6.77 -9.80 7.79
C ILE A 9 7.32 -8.92 6.68
N ALA A 10 8.20 -9.44 5.84
CA ALA A 10 8.70 -8.70 4.69
C ALA A 10 7.54 -8.28 3.76
N ASN A 11 6.60 -9.19 3.49
CA ASN A 11 5.42 -8.87 2.71
C ASN A 11 4.52 -7.83 3.41
N SER A 12 4.35 -7.89 4.73
CA SER A 12 3.58 -6.89 5.47
C SER A 12 4.22 -5.50 5.39
N ILE A 13 5.55 -5.41 5.40
CA ILE A 13 6.28 -4.15 5.22
C ILE A 13 6.14 -3.65 3.78
N LEU A 14 6.46 -4.51 2.81
CA LEU A 14 6.54 -4.13 1.40
C LEU A 14 5.16 -3.83 0.77
N ASN A 15 4.08 -4.35 1.35
CA ASN A 15 2.70 -4.08 0.91
C ASN A 15 1.95 -3.12 1.84
N ALA A 16 2.63 -2.46 2.79
CA ALA A 16 2.00 -1.46 3.63
C ALA A 16 1.59 -0.23 2.79
N SER A 17 0.32 0.18 2.86
CA SER A 17 -0.17 1.34 2.11
C SER A 17 0.42 2.64 2.63
N GLU A 18 0.81 2.69 3.90
CA GLU A 18 1.52 3.81 4.51
C GLU A 18 2.91 3.99 3.87
N LEU A 19 3.62 2.88 3.60
CA LEU A 19 4.90 2.92 2.89
C LEU A 19 4.73 3.37 1.45
N ASP A 20 3.75 2.81 0.74
CA ASP A 20 3.45 3.19 -0.65
C ASP A 20 3.14 4.70 -0.76
N GLY A 21 2.24 5.21 0.09
CA GLY A 21 1.86 6.62 0.07
C GLY A 21 3.03 7.58 0.34
N VAL A 22 3.90 7.25 1.30
CA VAL A 22 5.07 8.10 1.61
C VAL A 22 6.13 8.01 0.52
N VAL A 23 6.37 6.83 -0.07
CA VAL A 23 7.31 6.67 -1.18
C VAL A 23 6.83 7.43 -2.43
N VAL A 24 5.53 7.37 -2.75
CA VAL A 24 4.94 8.16 -3.84
C VAL A 24 5.18 9.66 -3.61
N ALA A 25 4.87 10.16 -2.40
CA ALA A 25 5.11 11.56 -2.07
C ALA A 25 6.59 11.94 -2.18
N LEU A 26 7.50 11.05 -1.78
CA LEU A 26 8.95 11.29 -1.84
C LEU A 26 9.43 11.38 -3.28
N ILE A 27 8.95 10.51 -4.17
CA ILE A 27 9.26 10.54 -5.60
C ILE A 27 8.76 11.84 -6.22
N ASP A 28 7.53 12.25 -5.92
CA ASP A 28 6.94 13.47 -6.47
C ASP A 28 7.69 14.73 -6.01
N ALA A 29 8.00 14.82 -4.71
CA ALA A 29 8.78 15.93 -4.15
C ALA A 29 10.20 15.98 -4.72
N SER A 30 10.88 14.83 -4.82
CA SER A 30 12.22 14.72 -5.41
C SER A 30 12.22 15.18 -6.87
N ARG A 31 11.19 14.80 -7.62
CA ARG A 31 11.03 15.22 -9.01
C ARG A 31 10.80 16.72 -9.13
N ALA A 32 10.00 17.31 -8.24
CA ALA A 32 9.77 18.76 -8.22
C ALA A 32 11.08 19.52 -7.96
N VAL A 33 11.90 19.09 -7.00
CA VAL A 33 13.23 19.67 -6.75
C VAL A 33 14.13 19.55 -7.97
N GLY A 34 14.19 18.37 -8.59
CA GLY A 34 14.99 18.15 -9.80
C GLY A 34 14.55 19.05 -10.97
N HIS A 35 13.25 19.18 -11.22
CA HIS A 35 12.72 20.08 -12.24
C HIS A 35 13.06 21.55 -11.95
N ARG A 36 12.99 21.97 -10.68
CA ARG A 36 13.35 23.34 -10.28
C ARG A 36 14.83 23.60 -10.52
N GLY A 37 15.69 22.69 -10.06
CA GLY A 37 17.14 22.81 -10.24
C GLY A 37 17.52 22.93 -11.71
N GLY A 38 16.97 22.06 -12.57
CA GLY A 38 17.22 22.12 -14.00
C GLY A 38 16.68 23.39 -14.67
N TYR A 39 15.55 23.92 -14.23
CA TYR A 39 15.05 25.21 -14.73
C TYR A 39 15.97 26.37 -14.34
N LEU A 40 16.39 26.43 -13.07
CA LEU A 40 17.29 27.49 -12.60
C LEU A 40 18.66 27.43 -13.27
N GLU A 41 19.19 26.24 -13.52
CA GLU A 41 20.42 26.05 -14.29
C GLU A 41 20.27 26.57 -15.73
N CYS A 42 19.14 26.28 -16.39
CA CYS A 42 18.85 26.82 -17.72
C CYS A 42 18.79 28.35 -17.71
N VAL A 43 18.11 28.94 -16.72
CA VAL A 43 18.01 30.40 -16.57
C VAL A 43 19.40 30.98 -16.38
N GLN A 44 20.20 30.42 -15.48
CA GLN A 44 21.56 30.88 -15.24
C GLN A 44 22.41 30.91 -16.53
N HIS A 45 22.39 29.84 -17.32
CA HIS A 45 23.13 29.80 -18.60
C HIS A 45 22.68 30.90 -19.58
N VAL A 46 21.37 31.17 -19.64
CA VAL A 46 20.83 32.25 -20.50
C VAL A 46 21.26 33.61 -19.97
N GLU A 47 21.16 33.85 -18.67
CA GLU A 47 21.56 35.10 -18.04
C GLU A 47 23.06 35.39 -18.26
N GLU A 48 23.91 34.37 -18.16
CA GLU A 48 25.35 34.48 -18.43
C GLU A 48 25.67 34.85 -19.89
N VAL A 49 24.91 34.33 -20.86
CA VAL A 49 25.08 34.61 -22.29
C VAL A 49 24.60 36.01 -22.66
N PHE A 50 23.47 36.44 -22.11
CA PHE A 50 22.82 37.70 -22.50
C PHE A 50 23.13 38.88 -21.57
N GLY A 51 23.73 38.65 -20.40
CA GLY A 51 24.09 39.70 -19.44
C GLY A 51 22.88 40.36 -18.78
N HIS A 52 21.73 39.69 -18.77
CA HIS A 52 20.46 40.20 -18.26
C HIS A 52 19.76 39.12 -17.44
N THR A 53 19.13 39.52 -16.33
CA THR A 53 18.36 38.61 -15.48
C THR A 53 17.03 38.23 -16.13
N PHE A 54 16.64 36.97 -16.03
CA PHE A 54 15.38 36.46 -16.53
C PHE A 54 14.36 36.33 -15.39
N ASP A 55 13.10 36.65 -15.67
CA ASP A 55 12.05 36.51 -14.67
C ASP A 55 11.67 35.04 -14.49
N THR A 56 11.86 34.51 -13.28
CA THR A 56 11.49 33.15 -12.90
C THR A 56 10.12 33.07 -12.21
N SER A 57 9.38 34.17 -12.11
CA SER A 57 8.06 34.20 -11.46
C SER A 57 7.03 33.33 -12.16
N HIS A 58 7.23 33.05 -13.45
CA HIS A 58 6.41 32.17 -14.26
C HIS A 58 6.94 30.72 -14.32
N CYS A 59 7.92 30.37 -13.47
CA CYS A 59 8.35 28.99 -13.36
C CYS A 59 7.16 28.12 -12.95
N SER A 60 6.93 27.04 -13.68
CA SER A 60 5.91 26.04 -13.32
C SER A 60 6.25 25.28 -12.03
N VAL A 61 7.45 25.52 -11.47
CA VAL A 61 7.97 24.84 -10.31
C VAL A 61 8.08 25.82 -9.14
N THR A 62 7.53 25.42 -8.00
CA THR A 62 7.44 26.25 -6.78
C THR A 62 8.79 26.39 -6.07
N ASP A 63 9.07 27.57 -5.51
CA ASP A 63 10.21 27.81 -4.62
C ASP A 63 10.15 27.04 -3.29
N GLN A 64 9.01 26.39 -3.01
CA GLN A 64 8.82 25.56 -1.83
C GLN A 64 9.25 24.10 -2.04
N ALA A 65 9.71 23.72 -3.24
CA ALA A 65 10.04 22.33 -3.57
C ALA A 65 11.05 21.71 -2.58
N ASP A 66 12.10 22.45 -2.21
CA ASP A 66 13.12 21.98 -1.26
C ASP A 66 12.56 21.78 0.16
N ALA A 67 11.70 22.71 0.61
CA ALA A 67 11.06 22.61 1.92
C ALA A 67 10.06 21.44 1.97
N GLU A 68 9.34 21.20 0.87
CA GLU A 68 8.42 20.08 0.75
C GLU A 68 9.16 18.74 0.71
N LEU A 69 10.28 18.65 -0.02
CA LEU A 69 11.13 17.46 -0.01
C LEU A 69 11.61 17.15 1.41
N ALA A 70 12.16 18.14 2.13
CA ALA A 70 12.59 17.94 3.51
C ALA A 70 11.46 17.50 4.45
N ARG A 71 10.23 18.01 4.24
CA ARG A 71 9.05 17.61 5.00
C ARG A 71 8.70 16.14 4.73
N VAL A 72 8.74 15.71 3.47
CA VAL A 72 8.40 14.34 3.07
C VAL A 72 9.49 13.34 3.46
N GLU A 73 10.77 13.71 3.33
CA GLU A 73 11.90 12.94 3.87
C GLU A 73 11.71 12.71 5.38
N GLY A 74 11.36 13.77 6.12
CA GLY A 74 11.02 13.65 7.53
C GLY A 74 9.86 12.68 7.79
N ALA A 75 8.84 12.66 6.94
CA ALA A 75 7.74 11.69 7.07
C ALA A 75 8.18 10.25 6.76
N TYR A 76 9.08 10.05 5.81
CA TYR A 76 9.65 8.74 5.47
C TYR A 76 10.54 8.20 6.59
N ASP A 77 11.44 9.02 7.12
CA ASP A 77 12.38 8.64 8.19
C ASP A 77 11.67 8.27 9.50
N HIS A 78 10.48 8.84 9.73
CA HIS A 78 9.68 8.61 10.93
C HIS A 78 8.44 7.75 10.64
N LEU A 79 8.40 7.07 9.50
CA LEU A 79 7.29 6.20 9.14
C LEU A 79 7.17 5.05 10.14
N SER A 80 6.02 4.97 10.82
CA SER A 80 5.67 3.80 11.61
C SER A 80 4.81 2.85 10.78
N LEU A 81 5.24 1.59 10.71
CA LEU A 81 4.46 0.53 10.08
C LEU A 81 3.81 -0.34 11.16
N PRO A 82 2.55 -0.77 10.97
CA PRO A 82 1.83 -1.56 11.98
C PRO A 82 2.62 -2.80 12.46
N VAL A 83 3.31 -3.48 11.54
CA VAL A 83 4.14 -4.65 11.85
C VAL A 83 5.39 -4.29 12.67
N MET A 84 5.97 -3.10 12.47
CA MET A 84 7.08 -2.61 13.28
C MET A 84 6.60 -2.26 14.69
N ASP A 85 5.41 -1.67 14.84
CA ASP A 85 4.81 -1.39 16.13
C ASP A 85 4.55 -2.66 16.93
N LEU A 86 4.04 -3.71 16.28
CA LEU A 86 3.85 -5.03 16.91
C LEU A 86 5.17 -5.64 17.38
N VAL A 87 6.23 -5.54 16.57
CA VAL A 87 7.57 -6.01 16.94
C VAL A 87 8.14 -5.20 18.10
N MET A 88 8.07 -3.87 18.04
CA MET A 88 8.54 -3.00 19.11
C MET A 88 7.81 -3.25 20.41
N GLU A 89 6.50 -3.45 20.36
CA GLU A 89 5.69 -3.76 21.53
C GLU A 89 6.07 -5.12 22.10
N ALA A 90 6.23 -6.16 21.28
CA ALA A 90 6.66 -7.49 21.73
C ALA A 90 7.99 -7.47 22.47
N LEU A 91 8.93 -6.62 22.05
CA LEU A 91 10.26 -6.49 22.67
C LEU A 91 10.24 -5.86 24.07
N LYS A 92 9.14 -5.23 24.49
CA LYS A 92 9.01 -4.62 25.82
C LYS A 92 8.68 -5.64 26.93
N HIS A 93 8.31 -6.87 26.57
CA HIS A 93 7.86 -7.89 27.52
C HIS A 93 8.93 -8.96 27.79
N ASP A 94 8.92 -9.55 28.99
CA ASP A 94 9.88 -10.59 29.38
C ASP A 94 9.77 -11.86 28.51
N ASP A 95 8.57 -12.13 27.98
CA ASP A 95 8.26 -13.23 27.07
C ASP A 95 8.38 -12.86 25.58
N TRP A 96 9.17 -11.82 25.25
CA TRP A 96 9.38 -11.32 23.89
C TRP A 96 9.62 -12.42 22.85
N CYS A 97 10.37 -13.46 23.20
CA CYS A 97 10.65 -14.61 22.33
C CYS A 97 9.39 -15.36 21.87
N ALA A 98 8.40 -15.52 22.76
CA ALA A 98 7.14 -16.17 22.44
C ALA A 98 6.26 -15.25 21.58
N ARG A 99 6.24 -13.95 21.90
CA ARG A 99 5.48 -12.94 21.16
C ARG A 99 5.98 -12.74 19.74
N LEU A 100 7.28 -12.61 19.54
CA LEU A 100 7.87 -12.53 18.19
C LEU A 100 7.59 -13.78 17.37
N LYS A 101 7.59 -14.97 17.98
CA LYS A 101 7.21 -16.21 17.29
C LYS A 101 5.74 -16.18 16.86
N ALA A 102 4.84 -15.68 17.70
CA ALA A 102 3.42 -15.54 17.34
C ALA A 102 3.20 -14.52 16.21
N ILE A 103 3.99 -13.45 16.16
CA ILE A 103 3.97 -12.46 15.06
C ILE A 103 4.52 -13.06 13.76
N LEU A 104 5.62 -13.82 13.84
CA LEU A 104 6.26 -14.44 12.68
C LEU A 104 5.49 -15.66 12.17
N ASP A 105 4.85 -16.43 13.03
CA ASP A 105 4.14 -17.66 12.69
C ASP A 105 2.72 -17.59 13.24
N PRO A 106 1.87 -16.67 12.72
CA PRO A 106 0.50 -16.59 13.15
C PRO A 106 -0.19 -17.91 12.83
N ALA A 107 -0.90 -18.49 13.81
CA ALA A 107 -1.65 -19.70 13.58
C ALA A 107 -2.61 -19.47 12.40
N GLU A 108 -2.59 -20.36 11.40
CA GLU A 108 -3.59 -20.36 10.33
C GLU A 108 -4.97 -20.37 11.00
N MET A 109 -5.71 -19.26 10.91
CA MET A 109 -7.14 -19.27 11.18
C MET A 109 -7.75 -20.09 10.05
N ILE A 110 -7.95 -21.38 10.30
CA ILE A 110 -8.93 -22.17 9.58
C ILE A 110 -10.24 -21.41 9.77
N GLU A 111 -10.78 -20.82 8.71
CA GLU A 111 -12.17 -20.38 8.70
C GLU A 111 -13.00 -21.62 9.00
N VAL A 112 -13.46 -21.72 10.25
CA VAL A 112 -14.48 -22.68 10.63
C VAL A 112 -15.73 -22.13 9.97
N SER A 113 -16.02 -22.57 8.74
CA SER A 113 -17.35 -22.39 8.18
C SER A 113 -18.32 -22.96 9.18
N ASP A 114 -19.14 -22.08 9.76
CA ASP A 114 -20.22 -22.43 10.67
C ASP A 114 -21.32 -23.07 9.81
N GLU A 115 -21.09 -24.31 9.36
CA GLU A 115 -22.16 -25.16 8.84
C GLU A 115 -22.95 -25.68 10.05
N GLU A 116 -24.03 -24.97 10.36
CA GLU A 116 -25.06 -25.42 11.29
C GLU A 116 -25.55 -26.84 10.91
N PRO A 117 -25.68 -27.79 11.86
CA PRO A 117 -26.22 -29.09 11.56
C PRO A 117 -27.71 -28.98 11.26
N ALA A 118 -28.08 -29.22 9.99
CA ALA A 118 -29.48 -29.39 9.58
C ALA A 118 -30.11 -30.53 10.40
N GLY A 119 -31.04 -30.17 11.27
CA GLY A 119 -31.89 -31.11 11.98
C GLY A 119 -32.92 -31.71 11.04
N ASP A 120 -32.86 -33.04 10.88
CA ASP A 120 -33.97 -33.84 10.38
C ASP A 120 -35.16 -33.75 11.34
N ASP A 121 -36.36 -33.40 10.86
CA ASP A 121 -37.42 -34.40 10.61
C ASP A 121 -38.74 -33.80 10.05
N GLN A 122 -39.18 -34.40 8.94
CA GLN A 122 -40.55 -34.76 8.54
C GLN A 122 -41.69 -33.71 8.41
N GLY A 123 -42.26 -33.64 7.18
CA GLY A 123 -43.70 -33.38 7.02
C GLY A 123 -44.21 -32.96 5.62
N GLY A 124 -44.59 -33.93 4.79
CA GLY A 124 -45.84 -33.88 3.99
C GLY A 124 -45.83 -33.32 2.55
N ASN A 125 -46.11 -34.23 1.61
CA ASN A 125 -46.54 -34.09 0.20
C ASN A 125 -47.24 -32.79 -0.24
N ASP A 126 -46.98 -32.32 -1.47
CA ASP A 126 -47.79 -32.72 -2.64
C ASP A 126 -47.25 -32.21 -3.99
N SER A 127 -47.11 -33.15 -4.92
CA SER A 127 -47.53 -33.13 -6.34
C SER A 127 -47.36 -31.88 -7.21
N GLY A 128 -46.67 -32.05 -8.35
CA GLY A 128 -46.92 -31.24 -9.54
C GLY A 128 -45.73 -31.10 -10.50
N ASP A 129 -45.65 -32.01 -11.47
CA ASP A 129 -44.79 -31.98 -12.65
C ASP A 129 -44.89 -30.64 -13.43
N ASP A 130 -43.80 -30.15 -14.05
CA ASP A 130 -43.57 -30.36 -15.49
C ASP A 130 -42.23 -29.76 -15.96
N LYS A 131 -41.76 -30.31 -17.09
CA LYS A 131 -40.45 -30.18 -17.72
C LYS A 131 -40.27 -28.85 -18.46
N GLY A 132 -39.01 -28.49 -18.71
CA GLY A 132 -38.66 -27.33 -19.52
C GLY A 132 -37.15 -27.11 -19.66
N ASP A 133 -36.49 -28.09 -20.24
CA ASP A 133 -35.15 -28.04 -20.85
C ASP A 133 -35.05 -26.90 -21.88
N ASP A 134 -33.99 -26.09 -21.86
CA ASP A 134 -33.09 -25.85 -23.01
C ASP A 134 -31.88 -24.94 -22.65
N TYR A 135 -30.75 -25.21 -23.30
CA TYR A 135 -29.43 -24.65 -23.09
C TYR A 135 -29.17 -23.40 -23.96
N GLY A 136 -28.46 -22.43 -23.39
CA GLY A 136 -27.41 -21.56 -23.98
C GLY A 136 -27.59 -20.90 -25.37
N ASP A 137 -27.26 -19.60 -25.47
CA ASP A 137 -26.09 -19.10 -26.24
C ASP A 137 -26.07 -17.55 -26.35
N GLY A 138 -24.88 -16.97 -26.17
CA GLY A 138 -24.36 -15.97 -27.11
C GLY A 138 -24.70 -14.50 -26.94
N ASN A 139 -24.15 -13.83 -25.91
CA ASN A 139 -24.05 -12.36 -25.93
C ASN A 139 -22.77 -11.95 -26.70
N ARG A 140 -22.92 -11.45 -27.93
CA ARG A 140 -21.85 -10.82 -28.72
C ARG A 140 -22.06 -9.30 -28.72
N PRO A 141 -21.10 -8.48 -28.25
CA PRO A 141 -21.17 -7.03 -28.44
C PRO A 141 -20.63 -6.60 -29.81
N GLU A 142 -21.16 -5.46 -30.24
CA GLU A 142 -21.06 -4.76 -31.54
C GLU A 142 -19.66 -4.26 -31.92
#